data_AF-A0A6I9X8X6-F1
#
_entry.id   AF-A0A6I9X8X6-F1
#
_cell.length_a   1.000
_cell.length_b   1.000
_cell.length_c   1.000
_cell.angle_alpha   90.00
_cell.angle_beta   90.00
_cell.angle_gamma   90.00
#
_symmetry.space_group_name_H-M   'P 1'
#
loop_
_entity.id
_entity.type
_entity.pdbx_description
1 polymer ?
#
loop_
_entity_poly.entity_id
_entity_poly.type
_entity_poly.pdbx_seq_one_letter_code
_entity_poly.pdbx_strand_id
1 'polypeptide(L)'
;MCNFHHQGFVDAITELLKVRADAEKLKVQVTDTNRRLQEAGKEVLAQTEEVIQSRLQQRNITTVVEKLQLCLPVLEMYSKLKEQMNVRRYYSALKTMEQLENIYFPRVSQYRFCQIMIGNLPKLREEIKGISMSDLKDFLESIRKHSDKIGEMAMKQVNILKCSILKYYSVKPDYNNHI
;
A
#
# COMPACT_ATOMS: atom_id res chain seq x y z
N MET A 1 14.50 101.36 -26.22
CA MET A 1 13.49 100.30 -25.95
C MET A 1 13.68 99.00 -26.77
N CYS A 2 14.67 98.87 -27.68
CA CYS A 2 14.83 97.66 -28.52
C CYS A 2 15.57 96.46 -27.88
N ASN A 3 16.48 96.68 -26.91
CA ASN A 3 17.34 95.60 -26.38
C ASN A 3 16.62 94.59 -25.47
N PHE A 4 15.59 95.02 -24.73
CA PHE A 4 14.91 94.17 -23.75
C PHE A 4 14.02 93.10 -24.41
N HIS A 5 13.36 93.43 -25.53
CA HIS A 5 12.52 92.48 -26.27
C HIS A 5 13.33 91.48 -27.10
N HIS A 6 14.53 91.84 -27.58
CA HIS A 6 15.41 90.91 -28.27
C HIS A 6 16.05 89.90 -27.31
N GLN A 7 16.44 90.31 -26.10
CA GLN A 7 17.00 89.37 -25.12
C GLN A 7 15.96 88.31 -24.71
N GLY A 8 14.71 88.73 -24.39
CA GLY A 8 13.66 87.77 -24.03
C GLY A 8 13.30 86.78 -25.15
N PHE A 9 13.41 87.20 -26.42
CA PHE A 9 13.25 86.30 -27.56
C PHE A 9 14.41 85.29 -27.68
N VAL A 10 15.66 85.76 -27.50
CA VAL A 10 16.85 84.90 -27.50
C VAL A 10 16.81 83.88 -26.36
N ASP A 11 16.37 84.29 -25.17
CA ASP A 11 16.23 83.42 -24.00
C ASP A 11 15.15 82.35 -24.26
N ALA A 12 14.00 82.75 -24.83
CA ALA A 12 12.93 81.82 -25.19
C ALA A 12 13.36 80.78 -26.24
N ILE A 13 14.13 81.19 -27.26
CA ILE A 13 14.72 80.25 -28.22
C ILE A 13 15.68 79.28 -27.53
N THR A 14 16.52 79.78 -26.63
CA THR A 14 17.50 78.96 -25.91
C THR A 14 16.80 77.91 -25.03
N GLU A 15 15.72 78.28 -24.34
CA GLU A 15 14.89 77.34 -23.58
C GLU A 15 14.20 76.30 -24.48
N LEU A 16 13.66 76.72 -25.64
CA LEU A 16 13.05 75.80 -26.61
C LEU A 16 14.06 74.77 -27.14
N LEU A 17 15.31 75.18 -27.36
CA LEU A 17 16.39 74.28 -27.76
C LEU A 17 16.75 73.27 -26.67
N LYS A 18 16.73 73.68 -25.39
CA LYS A 18 16.91 72.76 -24.24
C LYS A 18 15.76 71.77 -24.14
N VAL A 19 14.51 72.23 -24.20
CA VAL A 19 13.33 71.37 -24.18
C VAL A 19 13.36 70.35 -25.32
N ARG A 20 13.79 70.75 -26.52
CA ARG A 20 13.97 69.83 -27.65
C ARG A 20 15.04 68.76 -27.35
N ALA A 21 16.18 69.14 -26.78
CA ALA A 21 17.23 68.20 -26.41
C ALA A 21 16.75 67.20 -25.34
N ASP A 22 16.03 67.68 -24.33
CA ASP A 22 15.46 66.84 -23.27
C ASP A 22 14.37 65.90 -23.82
N ALA A 23 13.53 66.37 -24.74
CA ALA A 23 12.53 65.54 -25.40
C ALA A 23 13.17 64.41 -26.23
N GLU A 24 14.26 64.68 -26.95
CA GLU A 24 14.97 63.64 -27.71
C GLU A 24 15.64 62.62 -26.76
N LYS A 25 16.25 63.09 -25.67
CA LYS A 25 16.81 62.21 -24.63
C LYS A 25 15.73 61.32 -24.00
N LEU A 26 14.58 61.90 -23.66
CA LEU A 26 13.45 61.16 -23.09
C LEU A 26 12.95 60.10 -24.08
N LYS A 27 12.81 60.45 -25.36
CA LYS A 27 12.42 59.50 -26.41
C LYS A 27 13.37 58.31 -26.48
N VAL A 28 14.70 58.55 -26.49
CA VAL A 28 15.70 57.47 -26.46
C VAL A 28 15.53 56.60 -25.22
N GLN A 29 15.40 57.19 -24.04
CA GLN A 29 15.21 56.44 -22.79
C GLN A 29 13.93 55.60 -22.79
N VAL A 30 12.83 56.13 -23.31
CA VAL A 30 11.55 55.41 -23.44
C VAL A 30 11.71 54.22 -24.39
N THR A 31 12.36 54.42 -25.54
CA THR A 31 12.58 53.33 -26.51
C THR A 31 13.50 52.23 -25.95
N ASP A 32 14.57 52.59 -25.26
CA ASP A 32 15.48 51.62 -24.64
C ASP A 32 14.82 50.87 -23.47
N THR A 33 14.04 51.58 -22.64
CA THR A 33 13.26 50.95 -21.56
C THR A 33 12.23 49.98 -22.13
N ASN A 34 11.51 50.35 -23.19
CA ASN A 34 10.56 49.46 -23.86
C ASN A 34 11.27 48.22 -24.43
N ARG A 35 12.44 48.38 -25.06
CA ARG A 35 13.22 47.23 -25.57
C ARG A 35 13.62 46.29 -24.44
N ARG A 36 14.20 46.82 -23.35
CA ARG A 36 14.60 46.02 -22.18
C ARG A 36 13.41 45.31 -21.53
N LEU A 37 12.25 45.97 -21.43
CA LEU A 37 11.03 45.37 -20.91
C LEU A 37 10.54 44.22 -21.79
N GLN A 38 10.57 44.37 -23.11
CA GLN A 38 10.18 43.31 -24.04
C GLN A 38 11.15 42.11 -23.97
N GLU A 39 12.45 42.35 -23.86
CA GLU A 39 13.46 41.30 -23.71
C GLU A 39 13.27 40.52 -22.41
N ALA A 40 13.14 41.22 -21.28
CA ALA A 40 12.83 40.58 -19.99
C ALA A 40 11.50 39.84 -20.02
N GLY A 41 10.48 40.40 -20.68
CA GLY A 41 9.17 39.76 -20.84
C GLY A 41 9.24 38.44 -21.60
N LYS A 42 10.09 38.33 -22.63
CA LYS A 42 10.30 37.06 -23.36
C LYS A 42 10.91 35.98 -22.47
N GLU A 43 11.88 36.35 -21.65
CA GLU A 43 12.51 35.41 -20.71
C GLU A 43 11.50 34.92 -19.66
N VAL A 44 10.72 35.83 -19.08
CA VAL A 44 9.66 35.48 -18.11
C VAL A 44 8.61 34.56 -18.72
N LEU A 45 8.20 34.82 -19.96
CA LEU A 45 7.26 33.94 -20.67
C LEU A 45 7.84 32.53 -20.87
N ALA A 46 9.11 32.43 -21.27
CA ALA A 46 9.78 31.14 -21.44
C ALA A 46 9.84 30.35 -20.12
N GLN A 47 10.27 30.99 -19.03
CA GLN A 47 10.30 30.37 -17.70
C GLN A 47 8.90 29.97 -17.21
N THR A 48 7.89 30.78 -17.51
CA THR A 48 6.50 30.48 -17.14
C THR A 48 6.01 29.20 -17.82
N GLU A 49 6.31 29.02 -19.11
CA GLU A 49 5.96 27.81 -19.84
C GLU A 49 6.67 26.58 -19.25
N GLU A 50 7.96 26.67 -18.94
CA GLU A 50 8.70 25.58 -18.29
C GLU A 50 8.09 25.20 -16.93
N VAL A 51 7.65 26.18 -16.13
CA VAL A 51 6.98 25.94 -14.85
C VAL A 51 5.63 25.26 -15.06
N ILE A 52 4.85 25.65 -16.07
CA ILE A 52 3.57 25.00 -16.40
C ILE A 52 3.80 23.53 -16.75
N GLN A 53 4.76 23.24 -17.63
CA GLN A 53 5.09 21.87 -18.02
C GLN A 53 5.57 21.05 -16.82
N SER A 54 6.44 21.62 -15.99
CA SER A 54 6.93 20.97 -14.77
C SER A 54 5.81 20.65 -13.78
N ARG A 55 4.85 21.56 -13.60
CA ARG A 55 3.67 21.35 -12.73
C ARG A 55 2.75 20.25 -13.26
N LEU A 56 2.58 20.15 -14.58
CA LEU A 56 1.80 19.08 -15.19
C LEU A 56 2.45 17.72 -14.92
N GLN A 57 3.77 17.62 -15.12
CA GLN A 57 4.52 16.40 -14.80
C GLN A 57 4.45 16.06 -13.31
N GLN A 58 4.64 17.05 -12.43
CA GLN A 58 4.54 16.86 -11.00
C GLN A 58 3.16 16.32 -10.60
N ARG A 59 2.08 16.87 -11.15
CA ARG A 59 0.72 16.38 -10.91
C ARG A 59 0.53 14.94 -11.38
N ASN A 60 1.06 14.59 -12.55
CA ASN A 60 1.02 13.22 -13.06
C ASN A 60 1.78 12.26 -12.14
N ILE A 61 2.99 12.65 -11.68
CA ILE A 61 3.81 11.88 -10.75
C ILE A 61 3.07 11.68 -9.43
N THR A 62 2.53 12.75 -8.83
CA THR A 62 1.75 12.66 -7.58
C THR A 62 0.57 11.71 -7.73
N THR A 63 -0.18 11.82 -8.83
CA THR A 63 -1.32 10.92 -9.10
C THR A 63 -0.87 9.45 -9.15
N VAL A 64 0.23 9.15 -9.84
CA VAL A 64 0.76 7.79 -9.95
C VAL A 64 1.23 7.28 -8.59
N VAL A 65 1.94 8.09 -7.82
CA VAL A 65 2.39 7.74 -6.46
C VAL A 65 1.20 7.37 -5.58
N GLU A 66 0.15 8.19 -5.57
CA GLU A 66 -1.06 7.91 -4.80
C GLU A 66 -1.72 6.59 -5.24
N LYS A 67 -1.82 6.32 -6.55
CA LYS A 67 -2.40 5.05 -7.05
C LYS A 67 -1.53 3.85 -6.67
N LEU A 68 -0.22 3.96 -6.74
CA LEU A 68 0.71 2.89 -6.34
C LEU A 68 0.65 2.62 -4.83
N GLN A 69 0.56 3.67 -4.01
CA GLN A 69 0.41 3.53 -2.55
C GLN A 69 -0.86 2.76 -2.17
N LEU A 70 -1.95 2.94 -2.90
CA LEU A 70 -3.18 2.14 -2.69
C LEU A 70 -2.99 0.66 -3.03
N CYS A 71 -2.13 0.34 -4.02
CA CYS A 71 -1.90 -1.02 -4.49
C CYS A 71 -0.89 -1.79 -3.63
N LEU A 72 0.08 -1.09 -3.03
CA LEU A 72 1.16 -1.69 -2.24
C LEU A 72 0.67 -2.66 -1.14
N PRO A 73 -0.27 -2.29 -0.24
CA PRO A 73 -0.70 -3.21 0.81
C PRO A 73 -1.41 -4.45 0.28
N VAL A 74 -2.05 -4.36 -0.90
CA VAL A 74 -2.70 -5.52 -1.55
C VAL A 74 -1.63 -6.51 -2.02
N LEU A 75 -0.56 -6.01 -2.63
CA LEU A 75 0.56 -6.82 -3.12
C LEU A 75 1.30 -7.48 -1.95
N GLU A 76 1.60 -6.73 -0.88
CA GLU A 76 2.24 -7.25 0.32
C GLU A 76 1.40 -8.35 0.99
N MET A 77 0.11 -8.10 1.17
CA MET A 77 -0.80 -9.05 1.80
C MET A 77 -0.99 -10.32 0.95
N TYR A 78 -1.02 -10.17 -0.38
CA TYR A 78 -1.07 -11.32 -1.29
C TYR A 78 0.24 -12.11 -1.31
N SER A 79 1.41 -11.45 -1.19
CA SER A 79 2.70 -12.13 -1.00
C SER A 79 2.70 -12.94 0.29
N LYS A 80 2.25 -12.33 1.40
CA LYS A 80 2.11 -12.99 2.70
C LYS A 80 1.20 -14.21 2.62
N LEU A 81 0.09 -14.12 1.89
CA LEU A 81 -0.80 -15.26 1.63
C LEU A 81 -0.04 -16.41 0.96
N LYS A 82 0.74 -16.12 -0.08
CA LYS A 82 1.55 -17.15 -0.77
C LYS A 82 2.59 -17.79 0.14
N GLU A 83 3.24 -17.01 1.00
CA GLU A 83 4.15 -17.55 2.01
C GLU A 83 3.44 -18.46 3.01
N GLN A 84 2.29 -18.04 3.54
CA GLN A 84 1.48 -18.85 4.47
C GLN A 84 1.04 -20.18 3.85
N MET A 85 0.69 -20.19 2.56
CA MET A 85 0.39 -21.40 1.80
C MET A 85 1.61 -22.32 1.73
N ASN A 86 2.79 -21.79 1.40
CA ASN A 86 4.03 -22.56 1.28
C ASN A 86 4.44 -23.23 2.61
N VAL A 87 4.26 -22.53 3.74
CA VAL A 87 4.57 -23.09 5.08
C VAL A 87 3.41 -23.88 5.69
N ARG A 88 2.36 -24.21 4.91
CA ARG A 88 1.16 -24.97 5.32
C ARG A 88 0.38 -24.35 6.49
N ARG A 89 0.48 -23.04 6.71
CA ARG A 89 -0.30 -22.32 7.74
C ARG A 89 -1.68 -21.94 7.19
N TYR A 90 -2.48 -22.96 6.87
CA TYR A 90 -3.73 -22.80 6.12
C TYR A 90 -4.78 -21.94 6.82
N TYR A 91 -4.89 -22.03 8.15
CA TYR A 91 -5.81 -21.17 8.90
C TYR A 91 -5.44 -19.68 8.78
N SER A 92 -4.14 -19.36 8.93
CA SER A 92 -3.65 -18.00 8.75
C SER A 92 -3.84 -17.52 7.31
N ALA A 93 -3.60 -18.39 6.33
CA ALA A 93 -3.84 -18.11 4.90
C ALA A 93 -5.31 -17.75 4.64
N LEU A 94 -6.27 -18.54 5.14
CA LEU A 94 -7.69 -18.25 5.00
C LEU A 94 -8.09 -16.90 5.60
N LYS A 95 -7.58 -16.58 6.79
CA LYS A 95 -7.81 -15.27 7.43
C LYS A 95 -7.23 -14.12 6.60
N THR A 96 -6.06 -14.30 6.02
CA THR A 96 -5.44 -13.31 5.13
C THR A 96 -6.21 -13.14 3.82
N MET A 97 -6.77 -14.21 3.24
CA MET A 97 -7.67 -14.14 2.08
C MET A 97 -8.93 -13.34 2.38
N GLU A 98 -9.55 -13.58 3.53
CA GLU A 98 -10.76 -12.86 3.96
C GLU A 98 -10.49 -11.36 4.11
N GLN A 99 -9.35 -10.97 4.69
CA GLN A 99 -8.94 -9.57 4.77
C GLN A 99 -8.74 -8.95 3.38
N LEU A 100 -8.10 -9.67 2.45
CA LEU A 100 -7.91 -9.23 1.06
C LEU A 100 -9.25 -8.93 0.39
N GLU A 101 -10.23 -9.82 0.51
CA GLU A 101 -11.56 -9.67 -0.10
C GLU A 101 -12.40 -8.56 0.50
N ASN A 102 -12.44 -8.46 1.83
CA ASN A 102 -13.37 -7.58 2.50
C ASN A 102 -12.81 -6.15 2.69
N ILE A 103 -11.49 -5.99 2.80
CA ILE A 103 -10.87 -4.71 3.16
C ILE A 103 -10.14 -4.08 1.97
N TYR A 104 -9.32 -4.87 1.27
CA TYR A 104 -8.37 -4.34 0.30
C TYR A 104 -8.94 -4.28 -1.12
N PHE A 105 -9.43 -5.39 -1.66
CA PHE A 105 -9.92 -5.45 -3.04
C PHE A 105 -11.03 -4.46 -3.40
N PRO A 106 -12.00 -4.12 -2.53
CA PRO A 106 -13.00 -3.11 -2.85
C PRO A 106 -12.41 -1.75 -3.23
N ARG A 107 -11.18 -1.44 -2.77
CA ARG A 107 -10.49 -0.17 -3.04
C ARG A 107 -9.70 -0.17 -4.35
N VAL A 108 -9.40 -1.35 -4.91
CA VAL A 108 -8.46 -1.52 -6.03
C VAL A 108 -8.98 -2.46 -7.13
N SER A 109 -10.24 -2.88 -7.06
CA SER A 109 -10.86 -3.86 -7.99
C SER A 109 -10.88 -3.42 -9.46
N GLN A 110 -10.76 -2.12 -9.73
CA GLN A 110 -10.66 -1.56 -11.07
C GLN A 110 -9.37 -1.99 -11.81
N TYR A 111 -8.32 -2.38 -11.07
CA TYR A 111 -7.07 -2.78 -11.70
C TYR A 111 -7.10 -4.25 -12.13
N ARG A 112 -6.63 -4.51 -13.35
CA ARG A 112 -6.60 -5.86 -13.95
C ARG A 112 -5.84 -6.88 -13.10
N PHE A 113 -4.75 -6.48 -12.45
CA PHE A 113 -3.98 -7.40 -11.60
C PHE A 113 -4.79 -7.86 -10.37
N CYS A 114 -5.61 -6.99 -9.78
CA CYS A 114 -6.50 -7.34 -8.67
C CYS A 114 -7.57 -8.34 -9.12
N GLN A 115 -8.15 -8.15 -10.31
CA GLN A 115 -9.15 -9.07 -10.86
C GLN A 115 -8.60 -10.49 -11.02
N ILE A 116 -7.33 -10.62 -11.46
CA ILE A 116 -6.64 -11.91 -11.55
C ILE A 116 -6.47 -12.53 -10.15
N MET A 117 -6.07 -11.73 -9.15
CA MET A 117 -5.91 -12.20 -7.77
C MET A 117 -7.24 -12.67 -7.17
N ILE A 118 -8.30 -11.90 -7.35
CA ILE A 118 -9.67 -12.25 -6.91
C ILE A 118 -10.10 -13.57 -7.54
N GLY A 119 -9.92 -13.74 -8.84
CA GLY A 119 -10.25 -14.98 -9.55
C GLY A 119 -9.43 -16.20 -9.10
N ASN A 120 -8.27 -16.00 -8.49
CA ASN A 120 -7.43 -17.07 -7.97
C ASN A 120 -7.80 -17.50 -6.53
N LEU A 121 -8.43 -16.63 -5.73
CA LEU A 121 -8.76 -16.96 -4.34
C LEU A 121 -9.66 -18.19 -4.18
N PRO A 122 -10.73 -18.40 -4.97
CA PRO A 122 -11.54 -19.61 -4.89
C PRO A 122 -10.72 -20.88 -5.13
N LYS A 123 -9.76 -20.85 -6.06
CA LYS A 123 -8.88 -21.99 -6.35
C LYS A 123 -7.97 -22.31 -5.16
N LEU A 124 -7.41 -21.28 -4.51
CA LEU A 124 -6.59 -21.46 -3.32
C LEU A 124 -7.41 -22.02 -2.15
N ARG A 125 -8.68 -21.62 -2.00
CA ARG A 125 -9.57 -22.20 -0.98
C ARG A 125 -9.83 -23.68 -1.21
N GLU A 126 -10.14 -24.08 -2.44
CA GLU A 126 -10.33 -25.50 -2.76
C GLU A 126 -9.04 -26.30 -2.60
N GLU A 127 -7.87 -25.73 -2.90
CA GLU A 127 -6.57 -26.35 -2.63
C GLU A 127 -6.37 -26.60 -1.13
N ILE A 128 -6.58 -25.59 -0.28
CA ILE A 128 -6.49 -25.74 1.19
C ILE A 128 -7.45 -26.83 1.67
N LYS A 129 -8.69 -26.80 1.20
CA LYS A 129 -9.72 -27.77 1.57
C LYS A 129 -9.31 -29.18 1.16
N GLY A 130 -8.80 -29.37 -0.05
CA GLY A 130 -8.32 -30.66 -0.54
C GLY A 130 -7.20 -31.23 0.33
N ILE A 131 -6.17 -30.43 0.61
CA ILE A 131 -5.04 -30.85 1.44
C ILE A 131 -5.51 -31.14 2.87
N SER A 132 -6.27 -30.24 3.48
CA SER A 132 -6.76 -30.41 4.86
C SER A 132 -7.65 -31.64 5.02
N MET A 133 -8.48 -31.94 4.01
CA MET A 133 -9.32 -33.15 4.02
C MET A 133 -8.50 -34.42 3.84
N SER A 134 -7.42 -34.39 3.05
CA SER A 134 -6.50 -35.52 2.94
C SER A 134 -5.80 -35.77 4.27
N ASP A 135 -5.20 -34.74 4.87
CA ASP A 135 -4.49 -34.84 6.15
C ASP A 135 -5.42 -35.38 7.25
N LEU A 136 -6.69 -34.94 7.28
CA LEU A 136 -7.68 -35.45 8.23
C LEU A 136 -8.01 -36.94 7.99
N LYS A 137 -8.17 -37.36 6.73
CA LYS A 137 -8.42 -38.76 6.39
C LYS A 137 -7.25 -39.66 6.80
N ASP A 138 -6.03 -39.23 6.51
CA ASP A 138 -4.82 -39.95 6.87
C ASP A 138 -4.67 -40.06 8.40
N PHE A 139 -5.00 -39.00 9.13
CA PHE A 139 -5.04 -39.00 10.59
C PHE A 139 -6.06 -40.01 11.14
N LEU A 140 -7.29 -40.01 10.64
CA LEU A 140 -8.33 -40.95 11.08
C LEU A 140 -7.97 -42.40 10.77
N GLU A 141 -7.39 -42.66 9.60
CA GLU A 141 -6.91 -44.00 9.23
C GLU A 141 -5.74 -44.45 10.13
N SER A 142 -4.86 -43.52 10.51
CA SER A 142 -3.79 -43.80 11.48
C SER A 142 -4.37 -44.17 12.86
N ILE A 143 -5.37 -43.43 13.35
CA ILE A 143 -6.07 -43.78 14.60
C ILE A 143 -6.65 -45.19 14.50
N ARG A 144 -7.40 -45.49 13.43
CA ARG A 144 -8.03 -46.79 13.23
C ARG A 144 -7.04 -47.95 13.28
N LYS A 145 -5.85 -47.78 12.67
CA LYS A 145 -4.80 -48.81 12.67
C LYS A 145 -4.18 -49.06 14.06
N HIS A 146 -4.11 -48.04 14.91
CA HIS A 146 -3.42 -48.14 16.19
C HIS A 146 -4.38 -48.32 17.38
N SER A 147 -5.66 -47.96 17.24
CA SER A 147 -6.66 -48.02 18.31
C SER A 147 -6.87 -49.43 18.84
N ASP A 148 -6.89 -50.43 17.96
CA ASP A 148 -7.17 -51.81 18.34
C ASP A 148 -6.06 -52.38 19.24
N LYS A 149 -4.80 -52.12 18.89
CA LYS A 149 -3.64 -52.55 19.68
C LYS A 149 -3.59 -51.85 21.04
N ILE A 150 -3.88 -50.54 21.06
CA ILE A 150 -3.96 -49.78 22.32
C ILE A 150 -5.09 -50.32 23.19
N GLY A 151 -6.26 -50.59 22.60
CA GLY A 151 -7.42 -51.19 23.26
C GLY A 151 -7.13 -52.57 23.83
N GLU A 152 -6.47 -53.45 23.06
CA GLU A 152 -6.06 -54.78 23.52
C GLU A 152 -5.13 -54.70 24.74
N MET A 153 -4.11 -53.82 24.70
CA MET A 153 -3.19 -53.63 25.83
C MET A 153 -3.91 -53.06 27.06
N ALA A 154 -4.80 -52.08 26.88
CA ALA A 154 -5.59 -51.53 27.96
C ALA A 154 -6.50 -52.59 28.61
N MET A 155 -7.19 -53.41 27.80
CA MET A 155 -8.04 -54.50 28.29
C MET A 155 -7.25 -55.59 29.01
N LYS A 156 -6.07 -55.97 28.50
CA LYS A 156 -5.15 -56.89 29.19
C LYS A 156 -4.76 -56.35 30.56
N GLN A 157 -4.41 -55.07 30.66
CA GLN A 157 -4.03 -54.44 31.93
C GLN A 157 -5.20 -54.41 32.93
N VAL A 158 -6.42 -54.09 32.48
CA VAL A 158 -7.63 -54.11 33.31
C VAL A 158 -7.91 -55.52 33.83
N ASN A 159 -7.75 -56.55 32.99
CA ASN A 159 -7.94 -57.94 33.40
C ASN A 159 -6.90 -58.40 34.43
N ILE A 160 -5.63 -58.01 34.26
CA ILE A 160 -4.58 -58.31 35.25
C ILE A 160 -4.92 -57.65 36.60
N LEU A 161 -5.29 -56.37 36.60
CA LEU A 161 -5.69 -55.64 37.80
C LEU A 161 -6.90 -56.31 38.47
N LYS A 162 -7.91 -56.71 37.70
CA LYS A 162 -9.09 -57.43 38.20
C LYS A 162 -8.71 -58.77 38.84
N CYS A 163 -7.84 -59.55 38.21
CA CYS A 163 -7.33 -60.80 38.78
C CYS A 163 -6.55 -60.57 40.08
N SER A 164 -5.69 -59.54 40.14
CA SER A 164 -4.95 -59.19 41.36
C SER A 164 -5.89 -58.77 42.50
N ILE A 165 -6.93 -58.00 42.20
CA ILE A 165 -7.96 -57.61 43.18
C ILE A 165 -8.75 -58.83 43.67
N LEU A 166 -9.22 -59.70 42.77
CA LEU A 166 -9.96 -60.91 43.15
C LEU A 166 -9.10 -61.86 44.00
N LYS A 167 -7.81 -62.01 43.68
CA LYS A 167 -6.86 -62.76 44.52
C LYS A 167 -6.72 -62.12 45.91
N TYR A 168 -6.62 -60.79 46.00
CA TYR A 168 -6.55 -60.08 47.29
C TYR A 168 -7.80 -60.32 48.16
N TYR A 169 -9.00 -60.30 47.58
CA TYR A 169 -10.25 -60.56 48.32
C TYR A 169 -10.49 -62.05 48.63
N SER A 170 -9.95 -62.98 47.84
CA SER A 170 -10.04 -64.42 48.12
C SER A 170 -9.06 -64.92 49.19
N VAL A 171 -8.07 -64.10 49.55
CA VAL A 171 -7.04 -64.41 50.56
C VAL A 171 -7.29 -63.69 51.89
N LYS A 172 -8.31 -62.81 51.98
CA LYS A 172 -8.70 -62.20 53.26
C LYS A 172 -9.41 -63.26 54.13
N PRO A 173 -8.87 -63.62 55.31
CA PRO A 173 -9.59 -64.49 56.23
C PRO A 173 -10.84 -63.77 56.75
N ASP A 174 -11.96 -64.47 56.82
CA ASP A 174 -13.19 -64.02 57.45
C ASP A 174 -12.91 -63.69 58.93
N TYR A 175 -12.72 -62.41 59.24
CA TYR A 175 -12.90 -61.92 60.60
C TYR A 175 -14.40 -61.75 60.84
N ASN A 176 -15.09 -62.88 61.01
CA ASN A 176 -16.32 -62.96 61.79
C ASN A 176 -16.63 -64.43 62.11
N ASN A 177 -16.09 -64.91 63.22
CA ASN A 177 -16.74 -65.88 64.09
C ASN A 177 -15.97 -65.95 65.41
N HIS A 178 -16.47 -65.28 66.44
CA HIS A 178 -16.92 -65.90 67.68
C HIS A 178 -17.40 -64.83 68.67
N ILE A 179 -18.52 -65.17 69.30
CA ILE A 179 -19.12 -64.69 70.55
C ILE A 179 -18.13 -64.01 71.50
#